data_AF-A0A4Q3CTB7-F1
#
_entry.id   AF-A0A4Q3CTB7-F1
#
_cell.length_a   1.000
_cell.length_b   1.000
_cell.length_c   1.000
_cell.angle_alpha   90.00
_cell.angle_beta   90.00
_cell.angle_gamma   90.00
#
_symmetry.space_group_name_H-M   'P 1'
#
loop_
_entity.id
_entity.type
_entity.pdbx_description
1 polymer ?
#
loop_
_entity_poly.entity_id
_entity_poly.type
_entity_poly.pdbx_seq_one_letter_code
_entity_poly.pdbx_strand_id
1 'polypeptide(L)'
;MTADRISATFAACAQKGRAAFVGYLMAADPDIETSYQNLLALQASGVDIIELGAPFTDPMADGPAIQKAALRALAAGGSLSVTLDLARRFRVVNQTTPLIVMGYANPIHRMGYSAFAKAAAEAGVDGVITVDLPPEEDAPLRTELAALGIAVIRLATPTTTEKRMETVANGSSGWPAGSRRCPARPV
;
A
#
# COMPACT_ATOMS: atom_id res chain seq x y z
N MET A 1 6.08 5.54 -15.36
CA MET A 1 6.68 5.43 -14.02
C MET A 1 5.59 4.95 -13.06
N THR A 2 5.91 4.21 -12.00
CA THR A 2 4.94 3.48 -11.16
C THR A 2 3.96 4.37 -10.39
N ALA A 3 4.43 5.47 -9.77
CA ALA A 3 3.57 6.47 -9.12
C ALA A 3 2.56 7.16 -10.08
N ASP A 4 2.74 7.03 -11.39
CA ASP A 4 1.80 7.57 -12.38
C ASP A 4 0.44 6.87 -12.32
N ARG A 5 0.40 5.56 -11.99
CA ARG A 5 -0.86 4.79 -11.97
C ARG A 5 -1.81 5.30 -10.90
N ILE A 6 -1.30 5.50 -9.67
CA ILE A 6 -2.11 5.99 -8.54
C ILE A 6 -2.71 7.37 -8.88
N SER A 7 -1.87 8.29 -9.36
CA SER A 7 -2.29 9.65 -9.71
C SER A 7 -3.32 9.67 -10.85
N ALA A 8 -3.10 8.84 -11.89
CA ALA A 8 -4.04 8.69 -13.00
C ALA A 8 -5.38 8.11 -12.55
N THR A 9 -5.39 7.13 -11.65
CA THR A 9 -6.60 6.54 -11.10
C THR A 9 -7.43 7.57 -10.33
N PHE A 10 -6.81 8.37 -9.46
CA PHE A 10 -7.53 9.43 -8.74
C PHE A 10 -8.09 10.49 -9.69
N ALA A 11 -7.32 10.90 -10.71
CA ALA A 11 -7.78 11.85 -11.72
C ALA A 11 -9.00 11.30 -12.50
N ALA A 12 -8.97 10.02 -12.89
CA ALA A 12 -10.07 9.38 -13.59
C ALA A 12 -11.34 9.25 -12.72
N CYS A 13 -11.19 8.96 -11.42
CA CYS A 13 -12.32 8.93 -10.48
C CYS A 13 -12.95 10.32 -10.31
N ALA A 14 -12.12 11.36 -10.17
CA ALA A 14 -12.57 12.74 -10.05
C ALA A 14 -13.32 13.22 -11.31
N GLN A 15 -12.82 12.89 -12.51
CA GLN A 15 -13.53 13.18 -13.77
C GLN A 15 -14.91 12.52 -13.85
N LYS A 16 -15.07 11.35 -13.22
CA LYS A 16 -16.35 10.63 -13.12
C LYS A 16 -17.22 11.09 -11.96
N GLY A 17 -16.80 12.09 -11.18
CA GLY A 17 -17.54 12.59 -10.03
C GLY A 17 -17.72 11.59 -8.89
N ARG A 18 -16.82 10.61 -8.75
CA ARG A 18 -16.89 9.58 -7.69
C ARG A 18 -15.58 9.45 -6.91
N ALA A 19 -15.68 8.94 -5.70
CA ALA A 19 -14.51 8.54 -4.92
C ALA A 19 -13.85 7.28 -5.52
N ALA A 20 -12.55 7.12 -5.29
CA ALA A 20 -11.82 5.89 -5.59
C ALA A 20 -12.13 4.84 -4.51
N PHE A 21 -12.34 3.58 -4.94
CA PHE A 21 -12.51 2.45 -4.04
C PHE A 21 -11.19 1.68 -3.91
N VAL A 22 -10.65 1.65 -2.69
CA VAL A 22 -9.41 0.94 -2.36
C VAL A 22 -9.76 -0.36 -1.66
N GLY A 23 -9.37 -1.49 -2.24
CA GLY A 23 -9.61 -2.81 -1.67
C GLY A 23 -8.36 -3.35 -0.98
N TYR A 24 -8.50 -3.85 0.24
CA TYR A 24 -7.42 -4.50 0.98
C TYR A 24 -7.52 -6.03 0.91
N LEU A 25 -6.38 -6.70 0.76
CA LEU A 25 -6.25 -8.16 0.87
C LEU A 25 -4.95 -8.52 1.62
N MET A 26 -5.02 -9.47 2.55
CA MET A 26 -3.83 -10.07 3.15
C MET A 26 -3.17 -11.05 2.17
N ALA A 27 -1.89 -10.85 1.85
CA ALA A 27 -1.14 -11.75 1.00
C ALA A 27 -1.01 -13.13 1.64
N ALA A 28 -1.19 -14.18 0.84
CA ALA A 28 -1.15 -15.59 1.24
C ALA A 28 -2.25 -16.02 2.24
N ASP A 29 -3.29 -15.23 2.47
CA ASP A 29 -4.48 -15.65 3.24
C ASP A 29 -5.59 -16.19 2.30
N PRO A 30 -6.15 -17.40 2.55
CA PRO A 30 -5.73 -18.42 3.52
C PRO A 30 -4.52 -19.26 3.05
N ASP A 31 -4.19 -19.17 1.76
CA ASP A 31 -3.01 -19.76 1.15
C ASP A 31 -2.58 -18.90 -0.06
N ILE A 32 -1.40 -19.17 -0.62
CA ILE A 32 -0.80 -18.38 -1.71
C ILE A 32 -1.66 -18.39 -2.98
N GLU A 33 -2.22 -19.54 -3.37
CA GLU A 33 -2.96 -19.63 -4.64
C GLU A 33 -4.35 -19.02 -4.49
N THR A 34 -5.05 -19.30 -3.40
CA THR A 34 -6.35 -18.67 -3.11
C THR A 34 -6.20 -17.14 -2.98
N SER A 35 -5.13 -16.67 -2.33
CA SER A 35 -4.83 -15.22 -2.25
C SER A 35 -4.61 -14.61 -3.64
N TYR A 36 -3.91 -15.31 -4.54
CA TYR A 36 -3.75 -14.86 -5.92
C TYR A 36 -5.09 -14.80 -6.69
N GLN A 37 -5.94 -15.82 -6.56
CA GLN A 37 -7.26 -15.82 -7.19
C GLN A 37 -8.15 -14.69 -6.62
N ASN A 38 -8.08 -14.44 -5.31
CA ASN A 38 -8.77 -13.32 -4.67
C ASN A 38 -8.27 -11.97 -5.18
N LEU A 39 -6.96 -11.82 -5.43
CA LEU A 39 -6.38 -10.61 -6.00
C LEU A 39 -6.94 -10.31 -7.40
N LEU A 40 -7.08 -11.34 -8.25
CA LEU A 40 -7.71 -11.22 -9.56
C LEU A 40 -9.21 -10.91 -9.46
N ALA A 41 -9.92 -11.58 -8.56
CA ALA A 41 -11.35 -11.35 -8.34
C ALA A 41 -11.62 -9.92 -7.83
N LEU A 42 -10.77 -9.41 -6.94
CA LEU A 42 -10.85 -8.06 -6.41
C LEU A 42 -10.71 -7.04 -7.55
N GLN A 43 -9.73 -7.23 -8.43
CA GLN A 43 -9.55 -6.41 -9.63
C GLN A 43 -10.77 -6.45 -10.55
N ALA A 44 -11.32 -7.64 -10.82
CA ALA A 44 -12.49 -7.81 -11.68
C ALA A 44 -13.77 -7.20 -11.09
N SER A 45 -13.82 -7.03 -9.76
CA SER A 45 -14.96 -6.47 -9.04
C SER A 45 -15.01 -4.93 -9.08
N GLY A 46 -14.06 -4.28 -9.75
CA GLY A 46 -14.08 -2.84 -9.98
C GLY A 46 -13.39 -2.00 -8.91
N VAL A 47 -12.46 -2.58 -8.13
CA VAL A 47 -11.55 -1.78 -7.29
C VAL A 47 -10.69 -0.86 -8.16
N ASP A 48 -10.48 0.35 -7.68
CA ASP A 48 -9.63 1.33 -8.36
C ASP A 48 -8.17 1.15 -7.99
N ILE A 49 -7.90 0.76 -6.74
CA ILE A 49 -6.58 0.58 -6.14
C ILE A 49 -6.63 -0.66 -5.25
N ILE A 50 -5.54 -1.43 -5.24
CA ILE A 50 -5.40 -2.60 -4.36
C ILE A 50 -4.30 -2.34 -3.34
N GLU A 51 -4.62 -2.57 -2.07
CA GLU A 51 -3.67 -2.67 -0.98
C GLU A 51 -3.43 -4.15 -0.66
N LEU A 52 -2.19 -4.60 -0.82
CA LEU A 52 -1.76 -5.95 -0.54
C LEU A 52 -0.94 -5.96 0.76
N GLY A 53 -1.52 -6.52 1.81
CA GLY A 53 -0.90 -6.62 3.14
C GLY A 53 0.15 -7.73 3.20
N ALA A 54 1.38 -7.39 3.55
CA ALA A 54 2.42 -8.35 3.88
C ALA A 54 2.22 -8.86 5.31
N PRO A 55 2.09 -10.18 5.53
CA PRO A 55 1.83 -10.72 6.87
C PRO A 55 3.04 -10.51 7.79
N PHE A 56 2.76 -10.17 9.05
CA PHE A 56 3.78 -9.91 10.07
C PHE A 56 3.41 -10.56 11.39
N THR A 57 4.41 -10.99 12.16
CA THR A 57 4.23 -11.74 13.41
C THR A 57 3.70 -10.90 14.55
N ASP A 58 4.00 -9.60 14.55
CA ASP A 58 3.66 -8.68 15.64
C ASP A 58 2.83 -7.48 15.14
N PRO A 59 1.61 -7.72 14.60
CA PRO A 59 0.83 -6.68 13.93
C PRO A 59 0.07 -5.78 14.92
N MET A 60 0.80 -4.98 15.70
CA MET A 60 0.23 -4.15 16.78
C MET A 60 -0.73 -3.05 16.30
N ALA A 61 -0.61 -2.64 15.04
CA ALA A 61 -1.44 -1.58 14.44
C ALA A 61 -2.76 -2.11 13.83
N ASP A 62 -2.89 -3.43 13.69
CA ASP A 62 -4.00 -4.05 12.97
C ASP A 62 -5.15 -4.45 13.88
N GLY A 63 -6.38 -4.37 13.36
CA GLY A 63 -7.57 -4.85 14.05
C GLY A 63 -7.71 -6.39 14.05
N PRO A 64 -8.59 -6.96 14.90
CA PRO A 64 -8.69 -8.41 15.10
C PRO A 64 -8.91 -9.26 13.84
N ALA A 65 -9.60 -8.71 12.83
CA ALA A 65 -9.83 -9.39 11.56
C ALA A 65 -8.52 -9.55 10.75
N ILE A 66 -7.73 -8.47 10.65
CA ILE A 66 -6.45 -8.46 9.93
C ILE A 66 -5.41 -9.30 10.68
N GLN A 67 -5.38 -9.24 12.01
CA GLN A 67 -4.51 -10.12 12.82
C GLN A 67 -4.79 -11.61 12.55
N LYS A 68 -6.06 -12.02 12.49
CA LYS A 68 -6.44 -13.41 12.16
C LYS A 68 -6.04 -13.80 10.73
N ALA A 69 -6.16 -12.88 9.77
CA ALA A 69 -5.71 -13.09 8.40
C ALA A 69 -4.18 -13.26 8.34
N ALA A 70 -3.43 -12.42 9.06
CA ALA A 70 -1.97 -12.50 9.15
C ALA A 70 -1.53 -13.86 9.71
N LEU A 71 -2.18 -14.36 10.77
CA LEU A 71 -1.87 -15.68 11.34
C LEU A 71 -2.06 -16.83 10.33
N ARG A 72 -3.16 -16.82 9.57
CA ARG A 72 -3.40 -17.83 8.51
C ARG A 72 -2.37 -17.71 7.39
N ALA A 73 -2.10 -16.48 6.94
CA ALA A 73 -1.10 -16.21 5.92
C ALA A 73 0.31 -16.69 6.33
N LEU A 74 0.75 -16.38 7.56
CA LEU A 74 2.03 -16.86 8.09
C LEU A 74 2.07 -18.40 8.17
N ALA A 75 0.99 -19.04 8.62
CA ALA A 75 0.89 -20.50 8.65
C ALA A 75 0.97 -21.14 7.25
N ALA A 76 0.54 -20.41 6.21
CA ALA A 76 0.63 -20.82 4.81
C ALA A 76 1.98 -20.47 4.14
N GLY A 77 2.97 -19.97 4.89
CA GLY A 77 4.29 -19.58 4.37
C GLY A 77 4.36 -18.16 3.79
N GLY A 78 3.36 -17.32 4.09
CA GLY A 78 3.33 -15.92 3.70
C GLY A 78 4.49 -15.12 4.29
N SER A 79 5.01 -14.17 3.51
CA SER A 79 6.10 -13.27 3.90
C SER A 79 6.11 -12.03 3.01
N LEU A 80 6.96 -11.05 3.31
CA LEU A 80 7.19 -9.89 2.44
C LEU A 80 7.62 -10.32 1.03
N SER A 81 8.53 -11.31 0.91
CA SER A 81 8.98 -11.81 -0.40
C SER A 81 7.84 -12.45 -1.18
N VAL A 82 7.03 -13.31 -0.53
CA VAL A 82 5.85 -13.93 -1.15
C VAL A 82 4.83 -12.87 -1.60
N THR A 83 4.70 -11.79 -0.83
CA THR A 83 3.85 -10.64 -1.18
C THR A 83 4.32 -9.97 -2.47
N LEU A 84 5.63 -9.74 -2.61
CA LEU A 84 6.22 -9.19 -3.83
C LEU A 84 6.12 -10.17 -5.01
N ASP A 85 6.19 -11.47 -4.79
CA ASP A 85 6.00 -12.48 -5.85
C ASP A 85 4.54 -12.52 -6.35
N LEU A 86 3.56 -12.39 -5.44
CA LEU A 86 2.15 -12.25 -5.81
C LEU A 86 1.93 -10.96 -6.62
N ALA A 87 2.53 -9.84 -6.21
CA ALA A 87 2.51 -8.59 -6.96
C ALA A 87 3.08 -8.76 -8.38
N ARG A 88 4.27 -9.38 -8.50
CA ARG A 88 4.91 -9.67 -9.80
C ARG A 88 4.02 -10.55 -10.68
N ARG A 89 3.43 -11.61 -10.11
CA ARG A 89 2.52 -12.52 -10.82
C ARG A 89 1.27 -11.79 -11.29
N PHE A 90 0.67 -10.94 -10.45
CA PHE A 90 -0.48 -10.12 -10.82
C PHE A 90 -0.17 -9.16 -11.96
N ARG A 91 1.02 -8.56 -11.95
CA ARG A 91 1.45 -7.65 -13.02
C ARG A 91 1.54 -8.33 -14.38
N VAL A 92 1.79 -9.63 -14.47
CA VAL A 92 1.76 -10.36 -15.75
C VAL A 92 0.41 -10.19 -16.46
N VAL A 93 -0.70 -10.16 -15.72
CA VAL A 93 -2.06 -10.09 -16.28
C VAL A 93 -2.73 -8.73 -16.12
N ASN A 94 -2.25 -7.87 -15.22
CA ASN A 94 -2.79 -6.53 -15.00
C ASN A 94 -1.69 -5.46 -14.89
N GLN A 95 -1.64 -4.59 -15.89
CA GLN A 95 -0.64 -3.52 -16.02
C GLN A 95 -1.13 -2.15 -15.58
N THR A 96 -2.38 -2.01 -15.13
CA THR A 96 -3.06 -0.71 -14.98
C THR A 96 -3.55 -0.44 -13.56
N THR A 97 -4.09 -1.43 -12.85
CA THR A 97 -4.61 -1.27 -11.49
C THR A 97 -3.44 -0.99 -10.54
N PRO A 98 -3.39 0.17 -9.86
CA PRO A 98 -2.35 0.48 -8.89
C PRO A 98 -2.32 -0.54 -7.74
N LEU A 99 -1.11 -0.94 -7.36
CA LEU A 99 -0.87 -1.90 -6.29
C LEU A 99 0.02 -1.26 -5.23
N ILE A 100 -0.48 -1.24 -4.00
CA ILE A 100 0.21 -0.72 -2.82
C ILE A 100 0.57 -1.91 -1.93
N VAL A 101 1.83 -1.99 -1.52
CA VAL A 101 2.23 -2.95 -0.48
C VAL A 101 2.10 -2.28 0.88
N MET A 102 1.29 -2.87 1.76
CA MET A 102 1.15 -2.43 3.14
C MET A 102 1.88 -3.42 4.05
N GLY A 103 2.71 -2.93 4.97
CA GLY A 103 3.46 -3.79 5.88
C GLY A 103 4.12 -3.04 7.03
N TYR A 104 5.03 -3.74 7.71
CA TYR A 104 5.77 -3.26 8.87
C TYR A 104 7.24 -2.98 8.54
N ALA A 105 7.86 -2.07 9.29
CA ALA A 105 9.22 -1.60 9.04
C ALA A 105 10.26 -2.70 9.22
N ASN A 106 10.08 -3.59 10.20
CA ASN A 106 11.07 -4.60 10.54
C ASN A 106 11.37 -5.59 9.38
N PRO A 107 10.39 -6.22 8.71
CA PRO A 107 10.65 -7.04 7.52
C PRO A 107 11.38 -6.30 6.39
N ILE A 108 11.00 -5.04 6.14
CA ILE A 108 11.61 -4.19 5.11
C ILE A 108 13.06 -3.84 5.49
N HIS A 109 13.31 -3.50 6.75
CA HIS A 109 14.64 -3.22 7.28
C HIS A 109 15.55 -4.44 7.21
N ARG A 110 15.05 -5.64 7.56
CA ARG A 110 15.80 -6.90 7.48
C ARG A 110 16.17 -7.29 6.05
N MET A 111 15.32 -6.97 5.07
CA MET A 111 15.64 -7.13 3.65
C MET A 111 16.67 -6.09 3.18
N GLY A 112 16.70 -4.93 3.83
CA GLY A 112 17.49 -3.76 3.46
C GLY A 112 16.71 -2.86 2.50
N TYR A 113 16.68 -1.54 2.79
CA TYR A 113 15.81 -0.60 2.07
C TYR A 113 16.07 -0.53 0.56
N SER A 114 17.34 -0.55 0.14
CA SER A 114 17.67 -0.52 -1.29
C SER A 114 17.26 -1.82 -2.01
N ALA A 115 17.46 -2.98 -1.36
CA ALA A 115 17.06 -4.26 -1.91
C ALA A 115 15.53 -4.39 -1.99
N PHE A 116 14.82 -3.96 -0.94
CA PHE A 116 13.37 -3.89 -0.92
C PHE A 116 12.82 -2.98 -2.01
N ALA A 117 13.34 -1.76 -2.14
CA ALA A 117 12.85 -0.80 -3.13
C ALA A 117 13.01 -1.35 -4.57
N LYS A 118 14.15 -1.98 -4.87
CA LYS A 118 14.39 -2.65 -6.17
C LYS A 118 13.41 -3.79 -6.39
N ALA A 119 13.27 -4.69 -5.42
CA ALA A 119 12.36 -5.82 -5.51
C ALA A 119 10.90 -5.38 -5.68
N ALA A 120 10.48 -4.31 -4.99
CA ALA A 120 9.16 -3.71 -5.12
C ALA A 120 8.94 -3.10 -6.52
N ALA A 121 9.93 -2.39 -7.05
CA ALA A 121 9.87 -1.81 -8.40
C ALA A 121 9.76 -2.90 -9.47
N GLU A 122 10.59 -3.94 -9.37
CA GLU A 122 10.58 -5.10 -10.27
C GLU A 122 9.27 -5.90 -10.18
N ALA A 123 8.67 -5.96 -9.00
CA ALA A 123 7.34 -6.55 -8.80
C ALA A 123 6.19 -5.66 -9.32
N GLY A 124 6.49 -4.43 -9.75
CA GLY A 124 5.52 -3.46 -10.27
C GLY A 124 4.63 -2.82 -9.20
N VAL A 125 5.13 -2.71 -7.96
CA VAL A 125 4.47 -2.00 -6.86
C VAL A 125 4.50 -0.49 -7.13
N ASP A 126 3.38 0.18 -6.89
CA ASP A 126 3.20 1.62 -7.15
C ASP A 126 3.33 2.47 -5.89
N GLY A 127 3.05 1.89 -4.73
CA GLY A 127 3.20 2.56 -3.45
C GLY A 127 3.48 1.61 -2.29
N VAL A 128 3.99 2.17 -1.20
CA VAL A 128 4.28 1.44 0.04
C VAL A 128 3.67 2.19 1.22
N ILE A 129 2.98 1.45 2.08
CA ILE A 129 2.53 1.90 3.41
C ILE A 129 3.31 1.10 4.44
N THR A 130 4.07 1.81 5.29
CA THR A 130 4.76 1.21 6.43
C THR A 130 4.08 1.70 7.71
N VAL A 131 3.29 0.84 8.35
CA VAL A 131 2.30 1.26 9.36
C VAL A 131 2.92 1.76 10.66
N ASP A 132 4.11 1.28 10.98
CA ASP A 132 4.87 1.55 12.22
C ASP A 132 6.08 2.45 11.97
N LEU A 133 6.24 3.01 10.76
CA LEU A 133 7.35 3.91 10.43
C LEU A 133 6.85 5.36 10.36
N PRO A 134 7.16 6.19 11.37
CA PRO A 134 6.72 7.59 11.37
C PRO A 134 7.47 8.42 10.32
N PRO A 135 6.88 9.54 9.83
CA PRO A 135 7.49 10.41 8.83
C PRO A 135 8.89 10.93 9.21
N GLU A 136 9.15 11.09 10.49
CA GLU A 136 10.42 11.55 11.05
C GLU A 136 11.56 10.53 10.84
N GLU A 137 11.23 9.25 10.67
CA GLU A 137 12.18 8.14 10.57
C GLU A 137 12.21 7.51 9.16
N ASP A 138 11.27 7.89 8.27
CA ASP A 138 11.12 7.24 6.97
C ASP A 138 12.16 7.63 5.91
N ALA A 139 13.00 8.63 6.18
CA ALA A 139 13.89 9.23 5.18
C ALA A 139 14.78 8.21 4.43
N PRO A 140 15.40 7.21 5.09
CA PRO A 140 16.20 6.20 4.39
C PRO A 140 15.37 5.35 3.42
N LEU A 141 14.19 4.89 3.85
CA LEU A 141 13.29 4.09 3.00
C LEU A 141 12.71 4.94 1.86
N ARG A 142 12.26 6.15 2.18
CA ARG A 142 11.66 7.09 1.23
C ARG A 142 12.63 7.49 0.13
N THR A 143 13.91 7.64 0.43
CA THR A 143 14.93 7.97 -0.58
C THR A 143 15.08 6.85 -1.62
N GLU A 144 15.16 5.60 -1.17
CA GLU A 144 15.28 4.43 -2.05
C GLU A 144 14.02 4.23 -2.91
N LEU A 145 12.82 4.39 -2.32
CA LEU A 145 11.55 4.27 -3.04
C LEU A 145 11.35 5.41 -4.06
N ALA A 146 11.68 6.64 -3.70
CA ALA A 146 11.57 7.79 -4.58
C ALA A 146 12.49 7.68 -5.81
N ALA A 147 13.70 7.14 -5.64
CA ALA A 147 14.63 6.90 -6.74
C ALA A 147 14.08 5.93 -7.80
N LEU A 148 13.12 5.08 -7.43
CA LEU A 148 12.46 4.11 -8.30
C LEU A 148 11.03 4.52 -8.67
N GLY A 149 10.59 5.72 -8.27
CA GLY A 149 9.25 6.22 -8.57
C GLY A 149 8.13 5.46 -7.85
N ILE A 150 8.40 4.88 -6.68
CA ILE A 150 7.40 4.25 -5.82
C ILE A 150 6.93 5.27 -4.78
N ALA A 151 5.62 5.41 -4.66
CA ALA A 151 5.02 6.33 -3.71
C ALA A 151 5.19 5.87 -2.25
N VAL A 152 5.57 6.79 -1.36
CA VAL A 152 5.47 6.58 0.09
C VAL A 152 4.14 7.13 0.57
N ILE A 153 3.27 6.25 1.05
CA ILE A 153 1.94 6.59 1.52
C ILE A 153 1.96 6.58 3.04
N ARG A 154 1.64 7.73 3.62
CA ARG A 154 1.65 7.95 5.07
C ARG A 154 0.23 7.99 5.60
N LEU A 155 0.03 7.38 6.77
CA LEU A 155 -1.23 7.43 7.48
C LEU A 155 -1.36 8.79 8.19
N ALA A 156 -2.50 9.47 7.99
CA ALA A 156 -2.87 10.65 8.76
C ALA A 156 -4.00 10.28 9.72
N THR A 157 -3.87 10.62 11.01
CA THR A 157 -4.92 10.41 12.00
C THR A 157 -5.77 11.67 12.19
N PRO A 158 -7.02 11.57 12.70
CA PRO A 158 -7.84 12.74 13.03
C PRO A 158 -7.23 13.67 14.09
N THR A 159 -6.26 13.17 14.86
CA THR A 159 -5.49 13.92 15.87
C THR A 159 -4.21 14.54 15.32
N THR A 160 -3.95 14.41 14.02
CA THR A 160 -2.83 15.04 13.34
C THR A 160 -3.08 16.54 13.29
N THR A 161 -2.33 17.29 14.11
CA THR A 161 -2.40 18.75 14.15
C THR A 161 -2.05 19.34 12.78
N GLU A 162 -2.55 20.54 12.46
CA GLU A 162 -2.23 21.22 11.19
C GLU A 162 -0.72 21.29 10.92
N LYS A 163 0.09 21.53 11.95
CA LYS A 163 1.55 21.52 11.88
C LYS A 163 2.14 20.16 11.49
N ARG A 164 1.50 19.06 11.91
CA ARG A 164 1.91 17.68 11.57
C ARG A 164 1.39 17.28 10.18
N MET A 165 0.29 17.88 9.70
CA MET A 165 -0.17 17.68 8.33
C MET A 165 0.84 18.18 7.29
N GLU A 166 1.54 19.29 7.54
CA GLU A 166 2.61 19.77 6.65
C GLU A 166 3.76 18.75 6.56
N THR A 167 4.18 18.18 7.69
CA THR A 167 5.21 17.12 7.72
C THR A 167 4.75 15.84 7.02
N VAL A 168 3.50 15.43 7.23
CA VAL A 168 2.90 14.24 6.57
C VAL A 168 2.81 14.46 5.06
N ALA A 169 2.40 15.66 4.62
CA ALA A 169 2.29 16.04 3.21
C ALA A 169 3.67 16.22 2.54
N ASN A 170 4.67 16.73 3.26
CA ASN A 170 6.01 16.93 2.71
C ASN A 170 6.73 15.59 2.50
N GLY A 171 6.80 15.16 1.24
CA GLY A 171 7.48 13.93 0.83
C GLY A 171 6.57 12.70 0.73
N SER A 172 5.27 12.81 1.04
CA SER A 172 4.31 11.82 0.58
C SER A 172 3.99 12.06 -0.90
N SER A 173 3.77 10.98 -1.63
CA SER A 173 3.42 11.01 -3.06
C SER A 173 2.28 10.03 -3.32
N GLY A 174 1.54 10.21 -4.42
CA GLY A 174 0.43 9.34 -4.81
C GLY A 174 -0.98 9.86 -4.46
N TRP A 175 -1.11 10.83 -3.55
CA TRP A 175 -2.40 11.49 -3.26
C TRP A 175 -2.37 12.94 -3.79
N PRO A 176 -3.42 13.44 -4.48
CA PRO A 176 -3.44 14.82 -4.93
C PRO A 176 -3.43 15.81 -3.75
N ALA A 177 -2.58 16.85 -3.79
CA ALA A 177 -2.46 17.92 -2.78
C ALA A 177 -3.72 18.81 -2.59
N GLY A 178 -4.87 18.37 -3.13
CA GLY A 178 -6.14 19.08 -3.24
C GLY A 178 -7.35 18.39 -2.60
N SER A 179 -7.20 17.26 -1.89
CA SER A 179 -8.31 16.66 -1.09
C SER A 179 -8.70 17.49 0.15
N ARG A 180 -8.18 18.73 0.25
CA ARG A 180 -8.52 19.75 1.25
C ARG A 180 -9.97 20.22 1.05
N ARG A 181 -10.92 19.42 1.54
CA ARG A 181 -12.21 19.78 2.16
C ARG A 181 -13.13 18.57 2.05
N CYS A 182 -13.24 17.82 3.14
CA CYS A 182 -14.51 17.18 3.46
C CYS A 182 -15.39 18.31 4.04
N PRO A 183 -16.49 18.74 3.39
CA PRO A 183 -17.40 19.65 4.04
C PRO A 183 -18.03 18.89 5.20
N ALA A 184 -17.69 19.28 6.43
CA ALA A 184 -18.47 18.89 7.60
C ALA A 184 -19.92 19.27 7.31
N ARG A 185 -20.77 18.28 7.03
CA ARG A 185 -22.22 18.49 7.07
C ARG A 185 -22.58 18.64 8.55
N PRO A 186 -23.13 19.77 9.00
CA PRO A 186 -23.72 19.84 10.32
C PRO A 186 -24.93 18.90 10.33
N VAL A 187 -25.08 18.23 11.47
CA VAL A 187 -26.22 17.38 11.86
C VAL A 187 -27.52 18.18 11.83
#